data_AF-A0A935VJ23-F1
#
_entry.id   AF-A0A935VJ23-F1
#
_cell.length_a   1.000
_cell.length_b   1.000
_cell.length_c   1.000
_cell.angle_alpha   90.00
_cell.angle_beta   90.00
_cell.angle_gamma   90.00
#
_symmetry.space_group_name_H-M   'P 1'
#
loop_
_entity.id
_entity.type
_entity.pdbx_description
1 polymer ?
#
loop_
_entity_poly.entity_id
_entity_poly.type
_entity_poly.pdbx_seq_one_letter_code
_entity_poly.pdbx_strand_id
1 'polypeptide(L)'
;MRKHKTLWYLGSVIVMVVLVNFSFLIFKDMSMLSFINKKQTEFYDVARGGIFLKDNSKFVRLSYNKDLIRSTGENSFKIKMGVPYDYWEDSHQKDTLHCASNTDTVTNYTLIYEIVPGRSGYAISNIKTTIGSVGTIFQSIFKALGFPYKFGGLMNTVVSLEGLFLTLCLMLSIVGAFFVRDRNILFFLILSSIFLLVLFGIATPNLGAIVRYRCIIAPFIVLSVLYCVNHYEARGVRKKS
;
A
#
# COMPACT_ATOMS: atom_id res chain seq x y z
N MET A 1 -24.37 30.03 13.57
CA MET A 1 -22.98 30.28 13.10
C MET A 1 -22.10 29.03 12.96
N ARG A 2 -22.03 28.10 13.93
CA ARG A 2 -21.13 26.92 13.87
C ARG A 2 -21.40 25.97 12.69
N LYS A 3 -22.67 25.62 12.43
CA LYS A 3 -23.06 24.72 11.32
C LYS A 3 -22.66 25.25 9.94
N HIS A 4 -22.76 26.57 9.73
CA HIS A 4 -22.44 27.20 8.45
C HIS A 4 -20.93 27.19 8.15
N LYS A 5 -20.08 27.33 9.19
CA LYS A 5 -18.62 27.19 9.08
C LYS A 5 -18.23 25.74 8.74
N THR A 6 -18.89 24.76 9.37
CA THR A 6 -18.67 23.35 9.07
C THR A 6 -19.06 22.99 7.63
N LEU A 7 -20.21 23.47 7.16
CA LEU A 7 -20.66 23.29 5.77
C LEU A 7 -19.67 23.90 4.76
N TRP A 8 -19.17 25.11 5.03
CA TRP A 8 -18.16 25.75 4.19
C TRP A 8 -16.85 24.96 4.14
N TYR A 9 -16.39 24.46 5.28
CA TYR A 9 -15.18 23.63 5.35
C TYR A 9 -15.36 22.29 4.62
N LEU A 10 -16.50 21.64 4.77
CA LEU A 10 -16.78 20.39 4.09
C LEU A 10 -16.88 20.61 2.57
N GLY A 11 -17.53 21.70 2.16
CA GLY A 11 -17.62 22.12 0.77
C GLY A 11 -16.26 22.40 0.15
N SER A 12 -15.37 23.12 0.85
CA SER A 12 -14.01 23.40 0.33
C SER A 12 -13.18 22.12 0.18
N VAL A 13 -13.29 21.17 1.11
CA VAL A 13 -12.63 19.85 1.00
C VAL A 13 -13.15 19.08 -0.22
N ILE A 14 -14.47 19.06 -0.47
CA ILE A 14 -15.05 18.40 -1.65
C ILE A 14 -14.55 19.06 -2.93
N VAL A 15 -14.57 20.39 -3.01
CA VAL A 15 -14.05 21.13 -4.17
C VAL A 15 -12.58 20.81 -4.41
N MET A 16 -11.77 20.74 -3.36
CA MET A 16 -10.36 20.36 -3.46
C MET A 16 -10.19 18.94 -4.04
N VAL A 17 -10.97 17.96 -3.57
CA VAL A 17 -10.94 16.58 -4.09
C VAL A 17 -11.33 16.55 -5.58
N VAL A 18 -12.35 17.31 -5.98
CA VAL A 18 -12.76 17.42 -7.38
C VAL A 18 -11.67 18.05 -8.25
N LEU A 19 -11.06 19.14 -7.78
CA LEU A 19 -9.96 19.82 -8.48
C LEU A 19 -8.73 18.92 -8.64
N VAL A 20 -8.39 18.14 -7.61
CA VAL A 20 -7.31 17.14 -7.69
C VAL A 20 -7.65 16.10 -8.75
N ASN A 21 -8.83 15.50 -8.71
CA ASN A 21 -9.22 14.50 -9.70
C ASN A 21 -9.24 15.08 -11.14
N PHE A 22 -9.69 16.31 -11.31
CA PHE A 22 -9.67 17.00 -12.60
C PHE A 22 -8.24 17.28 -13.08
N SER A 23 -7.34 17.67 -12.18
CA SER A 23 -5.91 17.83 -12.50
C SER A 23 -5.31 16.51 -12.99
N PHE A 24 -5.67 15.37 -12.39
CA PHE A 24 -5.24 14.05 -12.88
C PHE A 24 -5.77 13.76 -14.29
N LEU A 25 -7.02 14.11 -14.60
CA LEU A 25 -7.56 13.95 -15.94
C LEU A 25 -6.80 14.78 -16.98
N ILE A 26 -6.42 16.03 -16.64
CA ILE A 26 -5.66 16.90 -17.55
C ILE A 26 -4.22 16.41 -17.75
N PHE A 27 -3.51 16.08 -16.66
CA PHE A 27 -2.07 15.82 -16.73
C PHE A 27 -1.70 14.36 -17.01
N LYS A 28 -2.63 13.43 -16.80
CA LYS A 28 -2.36 11.98 -16.89
C LYS A 28 -3.33 11.22 -17.79
N ASP A 29 -4.31 11.89 -18.41
CA ASP A 29 -5.35 11.27 -19.23
C ASP A 29 -6.09 10.13 -18.52
N MET A 30 -6.12 10.15 -17.19
CA MET A 30 -6.73 9.10 -16.37
C MET A 30 -7.20 9.65 -15.03
N SER A 31 -8.25 9.05 -14.47
CA SER A 31 -8.75 9.42 -13.15
C SER A 31 -7.70 9.13 -12.06
N MET A 32 -7.78 9.85 -10.94
CA MET A 32 -6.91 9.62 -9.78
C MET A 32 -6.96 8.16 -9.32
N LEU A 33 -8.15 7.54 -9.34
CA LEU A 33 -8.33 6.16 -8.90
C LEU A 33 -7.71 5.15 -9.88
N SER A 34 -7.86 5.38 -11.18
CA SER A 34 -7.19 4.59 -12.23
C SER A 34 -5.67 4.68 -12.11
N PHE A 35 -5.15 5.88 -11.82
CA PHE A 35 -3.72 6.10 -11.61
C PHE A 35 -3.20 5.35 -10.38
N ILE A 36 -3.92 5.40 -9.25
CA ILE A 36 -3.56 4.65 -8.04
C ILE A 36 -3.53 3.15 -8.34
N ASN A 37 -4.58 2.61 -8.99
CA ASN A 37 -4.63 1.21 -9.38
C ASN A 37 -3.45 0.82 -10.28
N LYS A 38 -3.13 1.64 -11.29
CA LYS A 38 -1.97 1.40 -12.16
C LYS A 38 -0.67 1.33 -11.36
N LYS A 39 -0.46 2.29 -10.44
CA LYS A 39 0.73 2.31 -9.59
C LYS A 39 0.79 1.13 -8.62
N GLN A 40 -0.33 0.73 -8.03
CA GLN A 40 -0.40 -0.48 -7.20
C GLN A 40 0.00 -1.72 -7.99
N THR A 41 -0.50 -1.89 -9.22
CA THR A 41 -0.14 -3.01 -10.10
C THR A 41 1.35 -2.99 -10.44
N GLU A 42 1.90 -1.85 -10.86
CA GLU A 42 3.34 -1.70 -11.14
C GLU A 42 4.19 -2.07 -9.92
N PHE A 43 3.82 -1.60 -8.72
CA PHE A 43 4.52 -1.96 -7.49
C PHE A 43 4.42 -3.45 -7.16
N TYR A 44 3.25 -4.05 -7.38
CA TYR A 44 3.02 -5.47 -7.14
C TYR A 44 3.81 -6.34 -8.13
N ASP A 45 3.88 -5.93 -9.39
CA ASP A 45 4.66 -6.60 -10.42
C ASP A 45 6.16 -6.57 -10.11
N VAL A 46 6.69 -5.43 -9.69
CA VAL A 46 8.08 -5.32 -9.23
C VAL A 46 8.30 -6.19 -7.98
N ALA A 47 7.37 -6.18 -7.03
CA ALA A 47 7.49 -6.96 -5.79
C ALA A 47 7.46 -8.48 -6.02
N ARG A 48 6.69 -8.95 -7.01
CA ARG A 48 6.67 -10.36 -7.45
C ARG A 48 8.00 -10.82 -8.04
N GLY A 49 8.85 -9.88 -8.47
CA GLY A 49 10.10 -10.19 -9.15
C GLY A 49 9.89 -11.02 -10.43
N GLY A 50 10.94 -11.73 -10.83
CA GLY A 50 10.93 -12.59 -12.00
C GLY A 50 12.28 -12.67 -12.70
N ILE A 51 12.32 -13.53 -13.72
CA ILE A 51 13.44 -13.61 -14.65
C ILE A 51 12.99 -12.94 -15.94
N PHE A 52 13.77 -11.95 -16.41
CA PHE A 52 13.43 -11.14 -17.57
C PHE A 52 14.38 -11.46 -18.72
N LEU A 53 13.79 -11.95 -19.79
CA LEU A 53 14.46 -12.47 -20.97
C LEU A 53 14.05 -11.64 -22.19
N LYS A 54 14.94 -11.51 -23.17
CA LYS A 54 14.64 -10.83 -24.44
C LYS A 54 15.06 -11.69 -25.62
N ASP A 55 14.16 -11.79 -26.60
CA ASP A 55 14.44 -12.28 -27.95
C ASP A 55 14.40 -11.09 -28.92
N ASN A 56 14.59 -11.32 -30.21
CA ASN A 56 14.62 -10.31 -31.26
C ASN A 56 13.32 -9.50 -31.39
N SER A 57 12.18 -10.06 -30.97
CA SER A 57 10.85 -9.41 -31.13
C SER A 57 10.03 -9.31 -29.85
N LYS A 58 10.43 -10.00 -28.78
CA LYS A 58 9.65 -10.13 -27.55
C LYS A 58 10.49 -9.98 -26.28
N PHE A 59 9.91 -9.31 -25.31
CA PHE A 59 10.38 -9.25 -23.93
C PHE A 59 9.53 -10.20 -23.10
N VAL A 60 10.16 -11.11 -22.35
CA VAL A 60 9.49 -12.19 -21.62
C VAL A 60 9.78 -12.08 -20.13
N ARG A 61 8.76 -12.25 -19.31
CA ARG A 61 8.84 -12.36 -17.86
C ARG A 61 8.40 -13.75 -17.43
N LEU A 62 9.31 -14.43 -16.72
CA LEU A 62 9.06 -15.69 -16.05
C LEU A 62 8.96 -15.46 -14.53
N SER A 63 8.28 -16.39 -13.85
CA SER A 63 8.35 -16.44 -12.39
C SER A 63 9.80 -16.68 -11.94
N TYR A 64 10.16 -16.20 -10.74
CA TYR A 64 11.52 -16.33 -10.21
C TYR A 64 11.80 -17.77 -9.79
N ASN A 65 12.12 -18.62 -10.77
CA ASN A 65 12.58 -19.98 -10.59
C ASN A 65 13.58 -20.31 -11.72
N LYS A 66 14.84 -20.50 -11.34
CA LYS A 66 15.93 -20.79 -12.30
C LYS A 66 15.76 -22.15 -12.98
N ASP A 67 14.96 -23.04 -12.42
CA ASP A 67 14.64 -24.34 -13.03
C ASP A 67 13.72 -24.21 -14.25
N LEU A 68 13.11 -23.05 -14.51
CA LEU A 68 12.23 -22.85 -15.66
C LEU A 68 13.00 -22.61 -16.97
N ILE A 69 14.28 -22.31 -16.85
CA ILE A 69 15.17 -21.98 -17.97
C ILE A 69 16.32 -22.97 -18.06
N ARG A 70 16.86 -23.16 -19.25
CA ARG A 70 18.07 -23.94 -19.51
C ARG A 70 19.12 -23.03 -20.14
N SER A 71 20.29 -22.95 -19.53
CA SER A 71 21.42 -22.20 -20.09
C SER A 71 21.89 -22.85 -21.39
N THR A 72 22.03 -22.06 -22.44
CA THR A 72 22.63 -22.46 -23.72
C THR A 72 23.95 -21.75 -24.01
N GLY A 73 24.29 -20.69 -23.25
CA GLY A 73 25.56 -20.00 -23.32
C GLY A 73 25.73 -18.99 -22.20
N GLU A 74 26.73 -18.12 -22.33
CA GLU A 74 26.93 -16.98 -21.45
C GLU A 74 25.81 -15.95 -21.73
N ASN A 75 24.86 -15.82 -20.80
CA ASN A 75 23.63 -15.01 -20.90
C ASN A 75 22.56 -15.46 -21.90
N SER A 76 22.72 -16.60 -22.57
CA SER A 76 21.68 -17.16 -23.43
C SER A 76 20.96 -18.34 -22.76
N PHE A 77 19.62 -18.30 -22.81
CA PHE A 77 18.74 -19.23 -22.13
C PHE A 77 17.59 -19.68 -23.03
N LYS A 78 17.11 -20.90 -22.80
CA LYS A 78 15.89 -21.44 -23.40
C LYS A 78 14.84 -21.67 -22.33
N ILE A 79 13.59 -21.34 -22.64
CA ILE A 79 12.45 -21.61 -21.74
C ILE A 79 12.06 -23.07 -21.91
N LYS A 80 11.83 -23.79 -20.80
CA LYS A 80 11.36 -25.18 -20.86
C LYS A 80 9.96 -25.28 -21.48
N MET A 81 9.67 -26.43 -22.10
CA MET A 81 8.33 -26.72 -22.62
C MET A 81 7.32 -26.76 -21.47
N GLY A 82 6.10 -26.26 -21.71
CA GLY A 82 5.01 -26.26 -20.73
C GLY A 82 5.06 -25.13 -19.70
N VAL A 83 6.10 -24.28 -19.71
CA VAL A 83 6.22 -23.19 -18.75
C VAL A 83 5.37 -22.00 -19.18
N PRO A 84 4.48 -21.49 -18.31
CA PRO A 84 3.75 -20.25 -18.59
C PRO A 84 4.65 -19.03 -18.42
N TYR A 85 4.44 -18.01 -19.24
CA TYR A 85 5.13 -16.73 -19.14
C TYR A 85 4.29 -15.57 -19.64
N ASP A 86 4.57 -14.38 -19.12
CA ASP A 86 4.04 -13.13 -19.64
C ASP A 86 5.04 -12.54 -20.64
N TYR A 87 4.57 -11.89 -21.69
CA TYR A 87 5.42 -11.27 -22.68
C TYR A 87 4.84 -9.98 -23.26
N TRP A 88 5.74 -9.17 -23.81
CA TRP A 88 5.44 -7.94 -24.52
C TRP A 88 6.15 -7.99 -25.87
N GLU A 89 5.42 -7.67 -26.92
CA GLU A 89 6.01 -7.52 -28.25
C GLU A 89 6.63 -6.13 -28.38
N ASP A 90 7.74 -6.02 -29.11
CA ASP A 90 8.39 -4.72 -29.34
C ASP A 90 7.47 -3.73 -30.11
N SER A 91 6.51 -4.24 -30.87
CA SER A 91 5.45 -3.47 -31.54
C SER A 91 4.37 -2.93 -30.59
N HIS A 92 4.08 -3.64 -29.49
CA HIS A 92 2.97 -3.35 -28.57
C HIS A 92 3.39 -3.47 -27.09
N GLN A 93 4.43 -2.73 -26.68
CA GLN A 93 4.98 -2.81 -25.31
C GLN A 93 3.99 -2.43 -24.18
N LYS A 94 2.82 -1.85 -24.50
CA LYS A 94 1.80 -1.50 -23.51
C LYS A 94 0.89 -2.67 -23.16
N ASP A 95 0.83 -3.70 -24.00
CA ASP A 95 -0.07 -4.84 -23.83
C ASP A 95 0.69 -6.02 -23.25
N THR A 96 0.23 -6.51 -22.10
CA THR A 96 0.80 -7.71 -21.47
C THR A 96 0.08 -8.92 -22.01
N LEU A 97 0.77 -9.74 -22.80
CA LEU A 97 0.26 -10.97 -23.36
C LEU A 97 0.68 -12.15 -22.48
N HIS A 98 -0.18 -13.17 -22.39
CA HIS A 98 0.06 -14.34 -21.55
C HIS A 98 0.17 -15.60 -22.39
N CYS A 99 1.29 -16.31 -22.28
CA CYS A 99 1.46 -17.66 -22.82
C CYS A 99 1.20 -18.67 -21.69
N ALA A 100 0.09 -19.40 -21.78
CA ALA A 100 -0.29 -20.37 -20.73
C ALA A 100 0.61 -21.62 -20.71
N SER A 101 1.22 -21.98 -21.83
CA SER A 101 2.07 -23.16 -21.95
C SER A 101 3.02 -22.99 -23.14
N ASN A 102 4.31 -22.87 -22.85
CA ASN A 102 5.32 -22.71 -23.88
C ASN A 102 5.47 -23.99 -24.73
N THR A 103 5.21 -23.91 -26.02
CA THR A 103 5.49 -25.00 -26.99
C THR A 103 6.84 -24.82 -27.70
N ASP A 104 7.41 -23.63 -27.64
CA ASP A 104 8.66 -23.28 -28.32
C ASP A 104 9.88 -23.59 -27.45
N THR A 105 10.67 -24.57 -27.88
CA THR A 105 11.93 -24.97 -27.21
C THR A 105 13.17 -24.62 -28.02
N VAL A 106 13.00 -23.91 -29.14
CA VAL A 106 14.07 -23.64 -30.08
C VAL A 106 14.67 -22.26 -29.85
N THR A 107 13.82 -21.27 -29.58
CA THR A 107 14.22 -19.87 -29.43
C THR A 107 15.21 -19.66 -28.29
N ASN A 108 16.31 -18.96 -28.60
CA ASN A 108 17.28 -18.51 -27.62
C ASN A 108 16.91 -17.11 -27.14
N TYR A 109 16.88 -16.94 -25.83
CA TYR A 109 16.61 -15.66 -25.20
C TYR A 109 17.85 -15.17 -24.46
N THR A 110 18.06 -13.87 -24.47
CA THR A 110 19.13 -13.22 -23.71
C THR A 110 18.58 -12.79 -22.36
N LEU A 111 19.28 -13.11 -21.26
CA LEU A 111 18.94 -12.61 -19.94
C LEU A 111 19.26 -11.11 -19.84
N ILE A 112 18.25 -10.31 -19.51
CA ILE A 112 18.42 -8.86 -19.32
C ILE A 112 18.64 -8.55 -17.84
N TYR A 113 17.77 -9.05 -16.97
CA TYR A 113 17.94 -8.93 -15.52
C TYR A 113 17.11 -9.98 -14.76
N GLU A 114 17.50 -10.24 -13.52
CA GLU A 114 16.72 -11.02 -12.57
C GLU A 114 16.33 -10.15 -11.37
N ILE A 115 15.06 -10.22 -10.95
CA ILE A 115 14.56 -9.54 -9.76
C ILE A 115 14.13 -10.61 -8.78
N VAL A 116 14.83 -10.66 -7.64
CA VAL A 116 14.47 -11.56 -6.53
C VAL A 116 13.11 -11.11 -5.96
N PRO A 117 12.12 -12.01 -5.82
CA PRO A 117 10.81 -11.67 -5.29
C PRO A 117 10.91 -11.16 -3.86
N GLY A 118 10.20 -10.08 -3.56
CA GLY A 118 10.00 -9.60 -2.20
C GLY A 118 9.12 -10.58 -1.42
N ARG A 119 9.71 -11.35 -0.49
CA ARG A 119 9.00 -12.31 0.38
C ARG A 119 7.96 -11.67 1.32
N SER A 120 7.85 -10.35 1.33
CA SER A 120 6.95 -9.54 2.16
C SER A 120 5.79 -8.88 1.39
N GLY A 121 5.63 -9.18 0.11
CA GLY A 121 4.52 -8.67 -0.70
C GLY A 121 3.22 -9.40 -0.37
N TYR A 122 2.12 -8.66 -0.18
CA TYR A 122 0.78 -9.24 -0.14
C TYR A 122 0.04 -8.80 -1.40
N ALA A 123 -0.72 -9.73 -1.99
CA ALA A 123 -1.67 -9.35 -3.02
C ALA A 123 -2.72 -8.43 -2.38
N ILE A 124 -2.67 -7.14 -2.69
CA ILE A 124 -3.83 -6.28 -2.48
C ILE A 124 -4.78 -6.57 -3.63
N SER A 125 -6.02 -6.95 -3.29
CA SER A 125 -7.09 -7.01 -4.28
C SER A 125 -7.20 -5.63 -4.91
N ASN A 126 -7.00 -5.52 -6.23
CA ASN A 126 -7.15 -4.27 -6.97
C ASN A 126 -8.42 -3.54 -6.49
N ILE A 127 -8.32 -2.22 -6.29
CA ILE A 127 -9.46 -1.42 -5.86
C ILE A 127 -10.45 -1.42 -7.02
N LYS A 128 -11.41 -2.36 -6.97
CA LYS A 128 -12.51 -2.42 -7.93
C LYS A 128 -13.36 -1.18 -7.69
N THR A 129 -13.69 -0.45 -8.74
CA THR A 129 -14.53 0.77 -8.75
C THR A 129 -15.96 0.59 -8.20
N THR A 130 -16.31 -0.57 -7.64
CA THR A 130 -17.64 -0.91 -7.15
C THR A 130 -17.78 -0.61 -5.65
N ILE A 131 -19.02 -0.41 -5.18
CA ILE A 131 -19.44 -0.12 -3.79
C ILE A 131 -18.82 -1.08 -2.73
N GLY A 132 -18.38 -2.28 -3.14
CA GLY A 132 -17.57 -3.19 -2.30
C GLY A 132 -16.21 -2.63 -1.84
N SER A 133 -15.80 -1.46 -2.32
CA SER A 133 -14.58 -0.73 -1.93
C SER A 133 -14.54 -0.28 -0.46
N VAL A 134 -15.68 -0.23 0.23
CA VAL A 134 -15.67 0.13 1.66
C VAL A 134 -14.93 -0.93 2.48
N GLY A 135 -15.09 -2.20 2.13
CA GLY A 135 -14.37 -3.30 2.78
C GLY A 135 -12.85 -3.21 2.59
N THR A 136 -12.39 -2.70 1.44
CA THR A 136 -10.96 -2.55 1.17
C THR A 136 -10.34 -1.42 2.01
N ILE A 137 -11.10 -0.37 2.33
CA ILE A 137 -10.66 0.71 3.25
C ILE A 137 -10.43 0.14 4.66
N PHE A 138 -11.39 -0.62 5.20
CA PHE A 138 -11.23 -1.24 6.53
C PHE A 138 -10.06 -2.23 6.56
N GLN A 139 -9.90 -3.06 5.52
CA GLN A 139 -8.75 -3.94 5.39
C GLN A 139 -7.43 -3.16 5.30
N SER A 140 -7.43 -2.01 4.64
CA SER A 140 -6.25 -1.13 4.50
C SER A 140 -5.83 -0.57 5.85
N ILE A 141 -6.78 -0.06 6.65
CA ILE A 141 -6.53 0.41 8.01
C ILE A 141 -6.01 -0.73 8.88
N PHE A 142 -6.67 -1.90 8.83
CA PHE A 142 -6.27 -3.06 9.62
C PHE A 142 -4.87 -3.54 9.27
N LYS A 143 -4.54 -3.62 7.98
CA LYS A 143 -3.18 -3.95 7.51
C LYS A 143 -2.16 -2.90 7.94
N ALA A 144 -2.54 -1.63 7.88
CA ALA A 144 -1.67 -0.51 8.25
C ALA A 144 -1.41 -0.42 9.76
N LEU A 145 -2.32 -0.89 10.62
CA LEU A 145 -2.12 -0.89 12.09
C LEU A 145 -1.54 -2.21 12.61
N GLY A 146 -2.08 -3.34 12.15
CA GLY A 146 -1.92 -4.61 12.82
C GLY A 146 -0.92 -5.59 12.20
N PHE A 147 -0.56 -5.41 10.93
CA PHE A 147 0.19 -6.43 10.20
C PHE A 147 1.72 -6.23 10.32
N PRO A 148 2.55 -7.27 10.47
CA PRO A 148 2.19 -8.67 10.67
C PRO A 148 1.75 -8.95 12.10
N TYR A 149 0.78 -9.85 12.26
CA TYR A 149 0.51 -10.53 13.54
C TYR A 149 1.27 -11.85 13.66
N LYS A 150 2.13 -12.16 12.68
CA LYS A 150 2.96 -13.35 12.68
C LYS A 150 4.23 -13.06 13.47
N PHE A 151 4.24 -13.52 14.72
CA PHE A 151 5.46 -13.63 15.51
C PHE A 151 6.34 -14.70 14.86
N GLY A 152 7.52 -14.28 14.41
CA GLY A 152 8.46 -15.12 13.68
C GLY A 152 9.87 -14.64 13.98
N GLY A 153 10.69 -14.44 12.94
CA GLY A 153 12.01 -13.82 13.11
C GLY A 153 11.96 -12.52 13.93
N LEU A 154 13.06 -12.21 14.62
CA LEU A 154 13.16 -11.10 15.58
C LEU A 154 12.60 -9.77 15.01
N MET A 155 12.93 -9.47 13.75
CA MET A 155 12.42 -8.28 13.05
C MET A 155 10.89 -8.26 12.93
N ASN A 156 10.28 -9.39 12.57
CA ASN A 156 8.82 -9.46 12.46
C ASN A 156 8.16 -9.25 13.83
N THR A 157 8.73 -9.82 14.89
CA THR A 157 8.23 -9.65 16.26
C THR A 157 8.28 -8.20 16.72
N VAL A 158 9.38 -7.48 16.46
CA VAL A 158 9.49 -6.05 16.79
C VAL A 158 8.43 -5.24 16.04
N VAL A 159 8.25 -5.49 14.75
CA VAL A 159 7.24 -4.80 13.93
C VAL A 159 5.81 -5.11 14.41
N SER A 160 5.53 -6.35 14.82
CA SER A 160 4.25 -6.75 15.40
C SER A 160 3.97 -6.01 16.72
N LEU A 161 4.98 -5.92 17.60
CA LEU A 161 4.89 -5.22 18.88
C LEU A 161 4.65 -3.72 18.69
N GLU A 162 5.35 -3.09 17.73
CA GLU A 162 5.11 -1.70 17.36
C GLU A 162 3.68 -1.47 16.89
N GLY A 163 3.17 -2.34 16.01
CA GLY A 163 1.77 -2.28 15.55
C GLY A 163 0.76 -2.44 16.68
N LEU A 164 1.01 -3.35 17.61
CA LEU A 164 0.16 -3.56 18.79
C LEU A 164 0.18 -2.33 19.71
N PHE A 165 1.35 -1.75 19.96
CA PHE A 165 1.51 -0.52 20.73
C PHE A 165 0.73 0.64 20.11
N LEU A 166 0.89 0.90 18.81
CA LEU A 166 0.17 1.96 18.11
C LEU A 166 -1.35 1.73 18.11
N THR A 167 -1.78 0.49 17.94
CA THR A 167 -3.21 0.12 18.01
C THR A 167 -3.78 0.41 19.40
N LEU A 168 -3.04 0.05 20.46
CA LEU A 168 -3.42 0.33 21.84
C LEU A 168 -3.50 1.84 22.11
N CYS A 169 -2.52 2.62 21.66
CA CYS A 169 -2.54 4.07 21.77
C CYS A 169 -3.73 4.69 21.03
N LEU A 170 -4.08 4.20 19.83
CA LEU A 170 -5.24 4.67 19.09
C LEU A 170 -6.55 4.36 19.84
N MET A 171 -6.69 3.15 20.38
CA MET A 171 -7.86 2.75 21.19
C MET A 171 -7.99 3.63 22.44
N LEU A 172 -6.88 3.88 23.17
CA LEU A 172 -6.87 4.78 24.32
C LEU A 172 -7.24 6.21 23.93
N SER A 173 -6.80 6.69 22.77
CA SER A 173 -7.15 8.03 22.27
C SER A 173 -8.65 8.15 21.97
N ILE A 174 -9.24 7.12 21.36
CA ILE A 174 -10.69 7.06 21.08
C ILE A 174 -11.48 7.04 22.39
N VAL A 175 -11.08 6.20 23.36
CA VAL A 175 -11.74 6.15 24.67
C VAL A 175 -11.59 7.49 25.40
N GLY A 176 -10.39 8.07 25.41
CA GLY A 176 -10.11 9.38 26.01
C GLY A 176 -10.95 10.51 25.41
N ALA A 177 -11.32 10.42 24.14
CA ALA A 177 -12.17 11.42 23.48
C ALA A 177 -13.57 11.55 24.10
N PHE A 178 -14.07 10.50 24.76
CA PHE A 178 -15.35 10.59 25.49
C PHE A 178 -15.23 11.42 26.77
N PHE A 179 -14.05 11.45 27.40
CA PHE A 179 -13.86 12.07 28.71
C PHE A 179 -13.27 13.48 28.65
N VAL A 180 -12.54 13.83 27.58
CA VAL A 180 -11.94 15.17 27.40
C VAL A 180 -13.01 16.20 27.02
N ARG A 181 -12.92 17.41 27.61
CA ARG A 181 -13.89 18.51 27.37
C ARG A 181 -13.56 19.22 26.06
N ASP A 182 -12.29 19.53 25.82
CA ASP A 182 -11.81 20.16 24.60
C ASP A 182 -11.40 19.12 23.56
N ARG A 183 -12.43 18.63 22.85
CA ARG A 183 -12.29 17.52 21.91
C ARG A 183 -11.68 17.90 20.56
N ASN A 184 -11.59 19.20 20.23
CA ASN A 184 -11.20 19.63 18.88
C ASN A 184 -9.78 19.17 18.50
N ILE A 185 -8.81 19.34 19.39
CA ILE A 185 -7.41 18.95 19.14
C ILE A 185 -7.30 17.43 19.03
N LEU A 186 -7.95 16.71 19.95
CA LEU A 186 -7.93 15.25 19.95
C LEU A 186 -8.61 14.66 18.71
N PHE A 187 -9.74 15.23 18.28
CA PHE A 187 -10.40 14.84 17.03
C PHE A 187 -9.52 15.10 15.82
N PHE A 188 -8.81 16.23 15.77
CA PHE A 188 -7.86 16.51 14.71
C PHE A 188 -6.76 15.43 14.64
N LEU A 189 -6.13 15.10 15.78
CA LEU A 189 -5.06 14.09 15.84
C LEU A 189 -5.55 12.69 15.42
N ILE A 190 -6.72 12.26 15.91
CA ILE A 190 -7.32 10.97 15.55
C ILE A 190 -7.69 10.94 14.07
N LEU A 191 -8.35 11.98 13.55
CA LEU A 191 -8.81 12.03 12.18
C LEU A 191 -7.65 12.11 11.18
N SER A 192 -6.60 12.89 11.49
CA SER A 192 -5.36 12.91 10.71
C SER A 192 -4.67 11.54 10.70
N SER A 193 -4.63 10.85 11.84
CA SER A 193 -4.06 9.49 11.92
C SER A 193 -4.83 8.50 11.06
N ILE A 194 -6.16 8.48 11.16
CA ILE A 194 -7.04 7.62 10.35
C ILE A 194 -6.88 7.95 8.86
N PHE A 195 -6.87 9.24 8.50
CA PHE A 195 -6.70 9.68 7.12
C PHE A 195 -5.38 9.16 6.53
N LEU A 196 -4.26 9.32 7.25
CA LEU A 196 -2.96 8.82 6.81
C LEU A 196 -2.93 7.28 6.71
N LEU A 197 -3.55 6.56 7.67
CA LEU A 197 -3.67 5.10 7.61
C LEU A 197 -4.43 4.62 6.36
N VAL A 198 -5.53 5.30 6.03
CA VAL A 198 -6.30 5.02 4.80
C VAL A 198 -5.45 5.31 3.58
N LEU A 199 -4.78 6.47 3.55
CA LEU A 199 -3.95 6.88 2.42
C LEU A 199 -2.82 5.88 2.16
N PHE A 200 -2.08 5.46 3.19
CA PHE A 200 -0.97 4.51 3.02
C PHE A 200 -1.43 3.09 2.73
N GLY A 201 -2.52 2.64 3.37
CA GLY A 201 -3.07 1.31 3.10
C GLY A 201 -3.66 1.19 1.69
N ILE A 202 -4.20 2.28 1.14
CA ILE A 202 -4.59 2.39 -0.27
C ILE A 202 -3.35 2.53 -1.17
N ALA A 203 -2.37 3.35 -0.84
CA ALA A 203 -1.27 3.62 -1.76
C ALA A 203 -0.30 2.44 -1.93
N THR A 204 -0.22 1.52 -0.97
CA THR A 204 0.96 0.65 -0.83
C THR A 204 0.61 -0.83 -0.70
N PRO A 205 0.89 -1.68 -1.72
CA PRO A 205 0.68 -3.13 -1.64
C PRO A 205 1.77 -3.91 -0.92
N ASN A 206 2.86 -3.26 -0.54
CA ASN A 206 4.00 -3.90 0.11
C ASN A 206 3.97 -3.66 1.63
N LEU A 207 4.04 -4.76 2.40
CA LEU A 207 4.11 -4.69 3.85
C LEU A 207 5.28 -3.85 4.35
N GLY A 208 6.46 -4.02 3.75
CA GLY A 208 7.67 -3.31 4.18
C GLY A 208 7.51 -1.79 4.04
N ALA A 209 6.81 -1.34 3.00
CA ALA A 209 6.55 0.08 2.80
C ALA A 209 5.44 0.59 3.74
N ILE A 210 4.40 -0.21 4.01
CA ILE A 210 3.40 0.10 5.04
C ILE A 210 4.08 0.32 6.39
N VAL A 211 4.98 -0.57 6.81
CA VAL A 211 5.71 -0.46 8.09
C VAL A 211 6.54 0.82 8.14
N ARG A 212 7.22 1.19 7.05
CA ARG A 212 7.96 2.47 6.98
C ARG A 212 7.04 3.67 7.13
N TYR A 213 5.88 3.68 6.49
CA TYR A 213 4.97 4.83 6.58
C TYR A 213 4.26 4.96 7.94
N ARG A 214 4.28 3.93 8.79
CA ARG A 214 3.80 4.03 10.18
C ARG A 214 4.57 5.05 11.00
N CYS A 215 5.86 5.26 10.73
CA CYS A 215 6.67 6.23 11.47
C CYS A 215 6.14 7.66 11.32
N ILE A 216 5.42 7.96 10.24
CA ILE A 216 4.78 9.26 10.00
C ILE A 216 3.51 9.40 10.85
N ILE A 217 2.79 8.30 11.08
CA ILE A 217 1.52 8.30 11.82
C ILE A 217 1.76 8.22 13.33
N ALA A 218 2.81 7.51 13.75
CA ALA A 218 3.13 7.26 15.15
C ALA A 218 3.16 8.53 16.03
N PRO A 219 3.78 9.65 15.60
CA PRO A 219 3.76 10.90 16.38
C PRO A 219 2.34 11.40 16.66
N PHE A 220 1.42 11.34 15.69
CA PHE A 220 0.04 11.82 15.88
C PHE A 220 -0.72 10.96 16.88
N ILE A 221 -0.55 9.64 16.82
CA ILE A 221 -1.18 8.68 17.74
C ILE A 221 -0.62 8.81 19.17
N VAL A 222 0.71 8.97 19.30
CA VAL A 222 1.34 9.14 20.62
C VAL A 222 0.94 10.48 21.23
N LEU A 223 0.95 11.56 20.44
CA LEU A 223 0.51 12.88 20.88
C LEU A 223 -0.97 12.89 21.31
N SER A 224 -1.86 12.13 20.66
CA SER A 224 -3.26 12.05 21.10
C SER A 224 -3.41 11.41 22.47
N VAL A 225 -2.62 10.38 22.80
CA VAL A 225 -2.63 9.78 24.13
C VAL A 225 -2.04 10.75 25.17
N LEU A 226 -0.91 11.38 24.87
CA LEU A 226 -0.29 12.36 25.78
C LEU A 226 -1.22 13.54 26.08
N TYR A 227 -1.96 14.02 25.08
CA TYR A 227 -2.98 15.04 25.26
C TYR A 227 -4.09 14.59 26.23
N CYS A 228 -4.55 13.35 26.10
CA CYS A 228 -5.52 12.78 27.04
C CYS A 228 -4.95 12.76 28.47
N VAL A 229 -3.74 12.22 28.67
CA VAL A 229 -3.10 12.10 29.99
C VAL A 229 -2.95 13.47 30.67
N ASN A 230 -2.36 14.45 29.98
CA ASN A 230 -2.18 15.80 30.51
C ASN A 230 -3.52 16.44 30.94
N HIS A 231 -4.56 16.26 30.13
CA HIS A 231 -5.89 16.76 30.46
C HIS A 231 -6.52 16.05 31.68
N TYR A 232 -6.24 14.76 31.90
CA TYR A 232 -6.66 14.05 33.11
C TYR A 232 -5.92 14.53 34.35
N GLU A 233 -4.60 14.71 34.28
CA GLU A 233 -3.78 15.24 35.37
C GLU A 233 -4.24 16.64 35.77
N ALA A 234 -4.48 17.53 34.80
CA ALA A 234 -4.99 18.88 35.05
C ALA A 234 -6.35 18.89 35.78
N ARG A 235 -7.22 17.90 35.52
CA ARG A 235 -8.48 17.72 36.27
C ARG A 235 -8.26 17.16 37.68
N GLY A 236 -7.31 16.25 37.85
CA GLY A 236 -6.94 15.70 39.16
C GLY A 236 -6.39 16.77 40.11
N VAL A 237 -5.57 17.68 39.59
CA VAL A 237 -5.05 18.83 40.34
C VAL A 237 -6.17 19.80 40.73
N ARG A 238 -7.09 20.13 39.81
CA ARG A 238 -8.23 21.03 40.11
C ARG A 238 -9.26 20.46 41.07
N LYS A 239 -9.32 19.14 41.29
CA LYS A 239 -10.21 18.54 42.31
C LYS A 239 -9.60 18.54 43.71
N LYS A 240 -8.28 18.74 43.83
CA LYS A 240 -7.55 18.76 45.12
C LYS A 240 -7.28 20.16 45.65
N SER A 241 -7.48 21.20 44.83
CA SER A 241 -7.49 22.62 45.24
C SER A 241 -8.90 23.10 45.50
#